data_AF-A0A167F1F7-F1
#
_entry.id   AF-A0A167F1F7-F1
#
_cell.length_a   1.000
_cell.length_b   1.000
_cell.length_c   1.000
_cell.angle_alpha   90.00
_cell.angle_beta   90.00
_cell.angle_gamma   90.00
#
_symmetry.space_group_name_H-M   'P 1'
#
loop_
_entity.id
_entity.type
_entity.pdbx_description
1 polymer ?
#
loop_
_entity_poly.entity_id
_entity_poly.type
_entity_poly.pdbx_seq_one_letter_code
_entity_poly.pdbx_strand_id
1 'polypeptide(L)'
;MNDSTIQGTVVSLYEIGCLMGALATMRFGDQFGRRKVIFVGAIVMTIGATLQCTSFSLAQLIVGRIVTGIGNGFITSTVSGTASCYLLLALG
;
A
#
# COMPACT_ATOMS: atom_id res chain seq x y z
N MET A 1 17.47 -24.11 -4.83
CA MET A 1 16.68 -23.36 -3.82
C MET A 1 15.37 -23.01 -4.49
N ASN A 2 14.24 -23.34 -3.86
CA ASN A 2 12.94 -23.33 -4.51
C ASN A 2 12.42 -21.89 -4.65
N ASP A 3 12.28 -21.40 -5.89
CA ASP A 3 11.77 -20.04 -6.17
C ASP A 3 10.40 -19.75 -5.53
N SER A 4 9.60 -20.81 -5.34
CA SER A 4 8.31 -20.78 -4.68
C SER A 4 8.35 -20.31 -3.21
N THR A 5 9.41 -20.67 -2.47
CA THR A 5 9.54 -20.21 -1.07
C THR A 5 9.81 -18.71 -1.01
N ILE A 6 10.67 -18.20 -1.89
CA ILE A 6 11.01 -16.77 -1.93
C ILE A 6 9.78 -15.94 -2.30
N GLN A 7 8.99 -16.39 -3.29
CA GLN A 7 7.73 -15.75 -3.67
C GLN A 7 6.72 -15.71 -2.51
N GLY A 8 6.55 -16.81 -1.77
CA GLY A 8 5.65 -16.85 -0.61
C GLY A 8 6.07 -15.88 0.51
N THR A 9 7.39 -15.79 0.78
CA THR A 9 7.91 -14.87 1.79
C THR A 9 7.71 -13.41 1.38
N VAL A 10 7.94 -13.03 0.12
CA VAL A 10 7.75 -11.62 -0.29
C VAL A 10 6.27 -11.22 -0.34
N VAL A 11 5.36 -12.12 -0.70
CA VAL A 11 3.91 -11.84 -0.69
C VAL A 11 3.39 -11.67 0.73
N SER A 12 3.76 -12.55 1.64
CA SER A 12 3.36 -12.43 3.06
C SER A 12 3.87 -11.15 3.70
N LEU A 13 5.12 -10.74 3.43
CA LEU A 13 5.66 -9.45 3.89
C LEU A 13 4.93 -8.25 3.28
N TYR A 14 4.53 -8.34 2.02
CA TYR A 14 3.73 -7.31 1.35
C TYR A 14 2.35 -7.14 2.00
N GLU A 15 1.68 -8.25 2.34
CA GLU A 15 0.38 -8.20 3.02
C GLU A 15 0.47 -7.63 4.44
N ILE A 16 1.53 -7.95 5.18
CA ILE A 16 1.81 -7.33 6.49
C ILE A 16 1.97 -5.81 6.34
N GLY A 17 2.73 -5.36 5.34
CA GLY A 17 2.88 -3.93 5.03
C GLY A 17 1.54 -3.28 4.67
N CYS A 18 0.69 -3.97 3.90
CA CYS A 18 -0.64 -3.51 3.52
C CYS A 18 -1.56 -3.34 4.74
N LEU A 19 -1.55 -4.31 5.67
CA LEU A 19 -2.29 -4.24 6.93
C LEU A 19 -1.87 -3.02 7.76
N MET A 20 -0.56 -2.77 7.86
CA MET A 20 -0.03 -1.61 8.56
C MET A 20 -0.45 -0.29 7.89
N GLY A 21 -0.40 -0.21 6.56
CA GLY A 21 -0.88 0.94 5.80
C GLY A 21 -2.36 1.20 6.04
N ALA A 22 -3.20 0.17 5.98
CA ALA A 22 -4.64 0.29 6.23
C ALA A 22 -4.94 0.77 7.66
N LEU A 23 -4.25 0.23 8.68
CA LEU A 23 -4.39 0.65 10.09
C LEU A 23 -3.97 2.11 10.29
N ALA A 24 -2.85 2.53 9.69
CA ALA A 24 -2.44 3.92 9.72
C ALA A 24 -3.49 4.82 9.04
N THR A 25 -4.06 4.38 7.92
CA THR A 25 -5.10 5.13 7.21
C THR A 25 -6.36 5.30 8.05
N MET A 26 -6.74 4.31 8.88
CA MET A 26 -7.87 4.45 9.80
C MET A 26 -7.67 5.58 10.82
N ARG A 27 -6.44 5.80 11.31
CA ARG A 27 -6.16 6.94 12.21
C ARG A 27 -6.02 8.28 11.49
N PHE A 28 -5.36 8.29 10.34
CA PHE A 28 -5.04 9.53 9.61
C PHE A 28 -6.16 9.98 8.66
N GLY A 29 -7.10 9.10 8.32
CA GLY A 29 -8.16 9.32 7.34
C GLY A 29 -9.17 10.39 7.75
N ASP A 30 -9.54 10.44 9.04
CA ASP A 30 -10.53 11.42 9.54
C ASP A 30 -9.97 12.85 9.60
N GLN A 31 -8.65 13.01 9.74
CA GLN A 31 -8.03 14.31 10.01
C GLN A 31 -7.46 15.00 8.75
N PHE A 32 -6.96 14.24 7.77
CA PHE A 32 -6.15 14.81 6.68
C PHE A 32 -6.89 15.04 5.36
N GLY A 33 -8.14 14.59 5.24
CA GLY A 33 -8.93 14.75 4.03
C GLY A 33 -8.54 13.79 2.90
N ARG A 34 -9.54 13.25 2.20
CA ARG A 34 -9.42 12.07 1.35
C ARG A 34 -8.45 12.21 0.17
N ARG A 35 -8.27 13.42 -0.37
CA ARG A 35 -7.32 13.66 -1.48
C ARG A 35 -5.85 13.62 -1.05
N LYS A 36 -5.53 14.08 0.17
CA LYS A 36 -4.14 14.11 0.65
C LYS A 36 -3.62 12.72 0.94
N VAL A 37 -4.47 11.84 1.47
CA VAL A 37 -4.11 10.45 1.77
C VAL A 37 -3.71 9.69 0.49
N ILE A 38 -4.46 9.87 -0.61
CA ILE A 38 -4.10 9.27 -1.92
C ILE A 38 -2.76 9.80 -2.41
N PHE A 39 -2.51 11.11 -2.27
CA PHE A 39 -1.26 11.72 -2.72
C PHE A 39 -0.05 11.23 -1.92
N VAL A 40 -0.18 11.13 -0.60
CA VAL A 40 0.86 10.57 0.29
C VAL A 40 1.09 9.09 -0.01
N GLY A 41 0.02 8.30 -0.17
CA GLY A 41 0.11 6.89 -0.54
C GLY A 41 0.82 6.67 -1.88
N ALA A 42 0.52 7.49 -2.89
CA ALA A 42 1.17 7.45 -4.20
C ALA A 42 2.68 7.75 -4.09
N ILE A 43 3.09 8.77 -3.33
CA ILE A 43 4.51 9.10 -3.12
C ILE A 43 5.23 7.92 -2.45
N VAL A 44 4.67 7.35 -1.38
CA VAL A 44 5.25 6.19 -0.68
C VAL A 44 5.35 4.98 -1.62
N MET A 45 4.35 4.77 -2.47
CA MET A 45 4.35 3.70 -3.46
C MET A 45 5.44 3.90 -4.53
N THR A 46 5.65 5.14 -5.00
CA THR A 46 6.73 5.46 -5.94
C THR A 46 8.12 5.23 -5.33
N ILE A 47 8.30 5.56 -4.05
CA ILE A 47 9.55 5.30 -3.32
C ILE A 47 9.81 3.78 -3.19
N GLY A 48 8.79 3.00 -2.84
CA GLY A 48 8.91 1.55 -2.75
C GLY A 48 9.17 0.87 -4.11
N ALA A 49 8.59 1.39 -5.19
CA ALA A 49 8.80 0.90 -6.55
C ALA A 49 10.23 1.21 -7.05
N THR A 50 10.73 2.43 -6.81
CA THR A 50 12.11 2.80 -7.17
C THR A 50 13.13 1.96 -6.42
N LEU A 51 12.93 1.69 -5.13
CA LEU A 51 13.75 0.76 -4.33
C LEU A 51 13.78 -0.65 -4.93
N GLN A 52 12.66 -1.17 -5.42
CA GLN A 52 12.61 -2.47 -6.11
C GLN A 52 13.34 -2.43 -7.45
N CYS A 53 13.21 -1.35 -8.23
CA CYS A 53 13.92 -1.19 -9.50
C CYS A 53 15.44 -1.16 -9.33
N THR A 54 15.94 -0.61 -8.22
CA THR A 54 17.38 -0.55 -7.92
C THR A 54 17.87 -1.70 -7.02
N SER A 55 17.02 -2.70 -6.74
CA SER A 55 17.39 -3.79 -5.82
C SER A 55 18.32 -4.79 -6.49
N PHE A 56 19.55 -4.92 -5.97
CA PHE A 56 20.52 -5.94 -6.39
C PHE A 56 20.61 -7.12 -5.42
N SER A 57 19.96 -7.03 -4.26
CA SER A 57 19.95 -8.05 -3.21
C SER A 57 18.52 -8.35 -2.74
N LEU A 58 18.27 -9.61 -2.33
CA LEU A 58 16.98 -10.05 -1.77
C LEU A 58 16.52 -9.20 -0.58
N ALA A 59 17.47 -8.71 0.24
CA ALA A 59 17.14 -7.85 1.37
C ALA A 59 16.52 -6.51 0.94
N GLN A 60 17.05 -5.88 -0.12
CA GLN A 60 16.51 -4.63 -0.65
C GLN A 60 15.14 -4.84 -1.29
N LEU A 61 14.95 -5.98 -1.98
CA LEU A 61 13.67 -6.34 -2.58
C LEU A 61 12.59 -6.54 -1.52
N ILE A 62 12.93 -7.18 -0.39
CA ILE A 62 12.03 -7.34 0.76
C ILE A 62 11.63 -5.98 1.34
N VAL A 63 12.60 -5.08 1.58
CA VAL A 63 12.31 -3.74 2.09
C VAL A 63 11.41 -2.96 1.13
N GLY A 64 11.70 -3.02 -0.17
CA GLY A 64 10.88 -2.39 -1.20
C GLY A 64 9.45 -2.93 -1.23
N ARG A 65 9.24 -4.24 -0.99
CA ARG A 65 7.90 -4.85 -0.89
C ARG A 65 7.12 -4.37 0.32
N ILE A 66 7.75 -4.25 1.48
CA ILE A 66 7.10 -3.74 2.70
C ILE A 66 6.67 -2.28 2.47
N VAL A 67 7.56 -1.43 1.95
CA VAL A 67 7.27 0.00 1.70
C VAL A 67 6.16 0.16 0.65
N THR A 68 6.23 -0.61 -0.44
CA THR A 68 5.19 -0.59 -1.49
C THR A 68 3.86 -1.12 -0.96
N GLY A 69 3.89 -2.13 -0.10
CA GLY A 69 2.70 -2.67 0.58
C GLY A 69 2.02 -1.64 1.46
N ILE A 70 2.79 -0.87 2.23
CA ILE A 70 2.27 0.24 3.03
C ILE A 70 1.61 1.30 2.13
N GLY A 71 2.28 1.72 1.05
CA GLY A 71 1.73 2.67 0.07
C GLY A 71 0.43 2.18 -0.58
N ASN A 72 0.37 0.91 -0.96
CA ASN A 72 -0.83 0.30 -1.53
C ASN A 72 -1.98 0.22 -0.51
N GLY A 73 -1.69 -0.07 0.76
CA GLY A 73 -2.68 -0.03 1.84
C GLY A 73 -3.35 1.34 1.97
N PHE A 74 -2.57 2.43 1.92
CA PHE A 74 -3.11 3.80 1.96
C PHE A 74 -4.05 4.11 0.78
N ILE A 75 -3.67 3.70 -0.43
CA ILE A 75 -4.47 3.93 -1.64
C ILE A 75 -5.76 3.12 -1.57
N THR A 76 -5.68 1.84 -1.21
CA THR A 76 -6.83 0.93 -1.19
C THR A 76 -7.87 1.34 -0.14
N SER A 77 -7.44 1.67 1.08
CA SER A 77 -8.35 2.08 2.16
C SER A 77 -9.07 3.39 1.83
N THR A 78 -8.41 4.30 1.12
CA THR A 78 -9.00 5.57 0.68
C THR A 78 -10.00 5.38 -0.46
N VAL A 79 -9.75 4.43 -1.37
CA VAL A 79 -10.69 4.03 -2.43
C VAL A 79 -11.94 3.37 -1.84
N SER A 80 -11.81 2.49 -0.85
CA SER A 80 -12.97 1.84 -0.19
C SER A 80 -13.91 2.85 0.46
N GLY A 81 -13.38 3.87 1.15
CA GLY A 81 -14.19 4.98 1.67
C GLY A 81 -14.83 5.85 0.58
N THR A 82 -14.27 5.83 -0.63
CA THR A 82 -14.79 6.58 -1.79
C THR A 82 -15.92 5.89 -2.52
N ALA A 83 -15.80 4.58 -2.72
CA ALA A 83 -16.83 3.80 -3.39
C ALA A 83 -18.18 3.91 -2.69
N SER A 84 -18.24 3.84 -1.36
CA SER A 84 -19.49 3.91 -0.60
C SER A 84 -20.25 5.24 -0.82
N CYS A 85 -19.54 6.36 -0.86
CA CYS A 85 -20.14 7.67 -1.11
C CYS A 85 -20.55 7.87 -2.58
N TYR A 86 -19.79 7.29 -3.52
CA TYR A 86 -20.12 7.34 -4.96
C TYR A 86 -21.33 6.45 -5.30
N LEU A 87 -21.48 5.30 -4.64
CA LEU A 87 -22.61 4.41 -4.81
C LEU A 87 -23.93 5.06 -4.37
N LEU A 88 -23.91 5.81 -3.26
CA LEU A 88 -25.08 6.57 -2.78
C LEU A 88 -25.49 7.71 -3.72
N LEU A 89 -24.55 8.33 -4.43
CA LEU A 89 -24.83 9.36 -5.43
C LEU A 89 -25.30 8.77 -6.78
N ALA A 90 -24.88 7.56 -7.13
CA ALA A 90 -25.27 6.90 -8.39
C ALA A 90 -26.65 6.21 -8.33
N LEU A 91 -27.19 5.98 -7.13
CA LEU A 91 -28.52 5.41 -6.88
C LEU A 91 -29.59 6.47 -6.58
N GLY A 92 -29.23 7.76 -6.57
CA GLY A 92 -30.13 8.89 -6.31
C GLY A 92 -30.60 9.60 -7.57
#